data_AF-A0AAW5EIY3-F1
#
_entry.id   AF-A0AAW5EIY3-F1
#
_cell.length_a   1.000
_cell.length_b   1.000
_cell.length_c   1.000
_cell.angle_alpha   90.00
_cell.angle_beta   90.00
_cell.angle_gamma   90.00
#
_symmetry.space_group_name_H-M   'P 1'
#
loop_
_entity.id
_entity.type
_entity.pdbx_description
1 polymer ?
#
loop_
_entity_poly.entity_id
_entity_poly.type
_entity_poly.pdbx_seq_one_letter_code
_entity_poly.pdbx_strand_id
1 'polypeptide(L)'
;AYEFAKGFNVLLNFLSADLSGIYLDISKDRLYCDAKNSKRRKSAQVAMALIARELLNLLAPNLTYSVDEALEHANSLIKGDAKDVFDLSLEEKFEYDFNIDDEFLLSVREKFFENIDILKKDKVIKSTLELNLDTNSKLLNSIPKDELNDWFMVSFDENLQGEVLCEFEVENESFRIMKATLCKCPRCWKVESAKEDEPCMRCAEVLKHA
;
A
#
# COMPACT_ATOMS: atom_id res chain seq x y z
N ALA A 1 12.25 31.02 1.65
CA ALA A 1 12.60 31.20 0.22
C ALA A 1 11.33 30.95 -0.62
N TYR A 2 11.13 31.68 -1.70
CA TYR A 2 9.92 31.62 -2.57
C TYR A 2 10.07 30.58 -3.70
N GLU A 3 10.56 29.37 -3.39
CA GLU A 3 10.89 28.32 -4.38
C GLU A 3 9.67 27.48 -4.78
N PHE A 4 8.57 28.12 -5.20
CA PHE A 4 7.27 27.47 -5.43
C PHE A 4 7.34 26.29 -6.42
N ALA A 5 8.03 26.47 -7.56
CA ALA A 5 8.16 25.41 -8.56
C ALA A 5 8.87 24.16 -8.01
N LYS A 6 9.92 24.36 -7.21
CA LYS A 6 10.67 23.27 -6.59
C LYS A 6 9.82 22.54 -5.54
N GLY A 7 9.14 23.29 -4.67
CA GLY A 7 8.22 22.71 -3.67
C GLY A 7 7.09 21.92 -4.33
N PHE A 8 6.50 22.47 -5.39
CA PHE A 8 5.43 21.80 -6.14
C PHE A 8 5.93 20.53 -6.83
N ASN A 9 7.13 20.53 -7.42
CA ASN A 9 7.72 19.32 -8.00
C ASN A 9 7.98 18.22 -6.97
N VAL A 10 8.44 18.57 -5.77
CA VAL A 10 8.60 17.60 -4.66
C VAL A 10 7.25 16.99 -4.28
N LEU A 11 6.22 17.83 -4.16
CA LEU A 11 4.87 17.38 -3.84
C LEU A 11 4.28 16.46 -4.92
N LEU A 12 4.46 16.81 -6.20
CA LEU A 12 4.01 15.97 -7.32
C LEU A 12 4.72 14.62 -7.35
N ASN A 13 6.03 14.59 -7.05
CA ASN A 13 6.76 13.33 -6.94
C ASN A 13 6.21 12.47 -5.81
N PHE A 14 5.94 13.05 -4.63
CA PHE A 14 5.30 12.33 -3.52
C PHE A 14 3.92 11.76 -3.92
N LEU A 15 3.08 12.57 -4.58
CA LEU A 15 1.76 12.13 -5.03
C LEU A 15 1.85 10.95 -6.01
N SER A 16 2.81 10.99 -6.93
CA SER A 16 2.95 9.99 -7.97
C SER A 16 3.67 8.72 -7.50
N ALA A 17 4.86 8.86 -6.91
CA ALA A 17 5.73 7.75 -6.57
C ALA A 17 5.27 7.06 -5.28
N ASP A 18 5.05 7.83 -4.22
CA ASP A 18 4.81 7.28 -2.88
C ASP A 18 3.32 7.01 -2.66
N LEU A 19 2.48 8.05 -2.81
CA LEU A 19 1.07 7.94 -2.49
C LEU A 19 0.34 7.06 -3.50
N SER A 20 0.34 7.43 -4.77
CA SER A 20 -0.35 6.68 -5.81
C SER A 20 0.38 5.38 -6.17
N GLY A 21 1.71 5.42 -6.30
CA GLY A 21 2.53 4.30 -6.75
C GLY A 21 2.68 3.18 -5.72
N ILE A 22 2.61 3.50 -4.43
CA ILE A 22 2.78 2.53 -3.36
C ILE A 22 1.55 2.49 -2.45
N TYR A 23 1.31 3.54 -1.66
CA TYR A 23 0.42 3.47 -0.51
C TYR A 23 -1.05 3.18 -0.89
N LEU A 24 -1.58 3.87 -1.90
CA LEU A 24 -2.94 3.65 -2.38
C LEU A 24 -3.09 2.26 -3.01
N ASP A 25 -2.07 1.74 -3.69
CA ASP A 25 -2.14 0.44 -4.34
C ASP A 25 -2.19 -0.71 -3.32
N ILE A 26 -1.26 -0.70 -2.35
CA ILE A 26 -1.21 -1.70 -1.28
C ILE A 26 -2.44 -1.62 -0.35
N SER A 27 -3.09 -0.45 -0.26
CA SER A 27 -4.29 -0.25 0.56
C SER A 27 -5.58 -0.76 -0.09
N LYS A 28 -5.60 -1.05 -1.40
CA LYS A 28 -6.84 -1.50 -2.11
C LYS A 28 -7.43 -2.75 -1.49
N ASP A 29 -6.58 -3.74 -1.20
CA ASP A 29 -7.03 -5.03 -0.67
C ASP A 29 -7.79 -4.85 0.65
N ARG A 30 -7.19 -4.18 1.64
CA ARG A 30 -7.87 -3.90 2.92
C ARG A 30 -9.07 -2.95 2.79
N LEU A 31 -9.03 -1.96 1.89
CA LEU A 31 -10.14 -1.00 1.74
C LEU A 31 -11.39 -1.64 1.13
N TYR A 32 -11.19 -2.55 0.17
CA TYR A 32 -12.25 -3.20 -0.59
C TYR A 32 -12.68 -4.54 0.00
N CYS A 33 -11.74 -5.28 0.58
CA CYS A 33 -11.98 -6.66 0.98
C CYS A 33 -12.23 -6.82 2.48
N ASP A 34 -11.76 -5.95 3.36
CA ASP A 34 -12.04 -6.11 4.78
C ASP A 34 -13.48 -5.70 5.15
N ALA A 35 -13.95 -6.19 6.31
CA ALA A 35 -15.21 -5.77 6.89
C ALA A 35 -15.24 -4.25 7.13
N LYS A 36 -16.43 -3.64 7.02
CA LYS A 36 -16.65 -2.18 7.16
C LYS A 36 -15.98 -1.60 8.42
N ASN A 37 -16.02 -2.35 9.52
CA ASN A 37 -15.52 -1.93 10.82
C ASN A 37 -14.17 -2.57 11.23
N SER A 38 -13.45 -3.24 10.32
CA SER A 38 -12.17 -3.88 10.65
C SER A 38 -11.14 -2.84 11.11
N LYS A 39 -10.28 -3.23 12.05
CA LYS A 39 -9.20 -2.35 12.54
C LYS A 39 -8.24 -1.95 11.43
N ARG A 40 -7.88 -2.90 10.54
CA ARG A 40 -6.96 -2.69 9.42
C ARG A 40 -7.52 -1.70 8.38
N ARG A 41 -8.79 -1.84 8.02
CA ARG A 41 -9.50 -0.89 7.13
C ARG A 41 -9.58 0.50 7.75
N LYS A 42 -9.99 0.59 9.02
CA LYS A 42 -10.05 1.88 9.74
C LYS A 42 -8.67 2.55 9.84
N SER A 43 -7.63 1.77 10.13
CA SER A 43 -6.25 2.26 10.18
C SER A 43 -5.85 2.94 8.87
N ALA A 44 -6.07 2.28 7.73
CA ALA A 44 -5.78 2.84 6.41
C ALA A 44 -6.61 4.10 6.11
N GLN A 45 -7.91 4.10 6.45
CA GLN A 45 -8.79 5.26 6.26
C GLN A 45 -8.35 6.47 7.10
N VAL A 46 -7.92 6.26 8.34
CA VAL A 46 -7.42 7.33 9.21
C VAL A 46 -6.12 7.89 8.63
N ALA A 47 -5.16 7.04 8.26
CA ALA A 47 -3.93 7.49 7.64
C ALA A 47 -4.19 8.25 6.32
N MET A 48 -5.10 7.78 5.46
CA MET A 48 -5.51 8.49 4.25
C MET A 48 -6.16 9.85 4.55
N ALA A 49 -6.99 9.95 5.60
CA ALA A 49 -7.62 11.20 5.99
C ALA A 49 -6.59 12.22 6.51
N LEU A 50 -5.61 11.76 7.29
CA LEU A 50 -4.50 12.60 7.76
C LEU A 50 -3.62 13.08 6.59
N ILE A 51 -3.25 12.18 5.68
CA ILE A 51 -2.52 12.55 4.45
C ILE A 51 -3.32 13.56 3.63
N ALA A 52 -4.62 13.33 3.42
CA ALA A 52 -5.48 14.25 2.67
C ALA A 52 -5.54 15.64 3.32
N ARG A 53 -5.66 15.73 4.65
CA ARG A 53 -5.64 17.00 5.37
C ARG A 53 -4.34 17.78 5.12
N GLU A 54 -3.19 17.13 5.25
CA GLU A 54 -1.91 17.82 5.02
C GLU A 54 -1.72 18.19 3.53
N LEU A 55 -2.18 17.34 2.61
CA LEU A 55 -2.14 17.65 1.18
C LEU A 55 -2.98 18.88 0.82
N LEU A 56 -4.18 19.03 1.38
CA LEU A 56 -5.01 20.22 1.12
C LEU A 56 -4.30 21.50 1.58
N ASN A 57 -3.65 21.47 2.75
CA ASN A 57 -2.83 22.60 3.23
C ASN A 57 -1.66 22.92 2.29
N LEU A 58 -0.95 21.90 1.79
CA LEU A 58 0.20 22.07 0.89
C LEU A 58 -0.21 22.52 -0.52
N LEU A 59 -1.39 22.12 -0.99
CA LEU A 59 -1.90 22.46 -2.33
C LEU A 59 -2.62 23.81 -2.37
N ALA A 60 -3.22 24.26 -1.26
CA ALA A 60 -3.99 25.50 -1.17
C ALA A 60 -3.35 26.74 -1.85
N PRO A 61 -2.03 26.99 -1.72
CA PRO A 61 -1.41 28.18 -2.34
C PRO A 61 -1.33 28.14 -3.87
N ASN A 62 -1.41 26.96 -4.49
CA ASN A 62 -1.29 26.78 -5.95
C ASN A 62 -2.62 26.38 -6.60
N LEU A 63 -3.45 25.60 -5.90
CA LEU A 63 -4.70 25.02 -6.40
C LEU A 63 -5.90 25.48 -5.56
N THR A 64 -5.98 26.78 -5.29
CA THR A 64 -6.94 27.37 -4.34
C THR A 64 -8.38 26.92 -4.59
N TYR A 65 -8.89 27.05 -5.82
CA TYR A 65 -10.26 26.65 -6.16
C TYR A 65 -10.51 25.14 -6.05
N SER A 66 -9.54 24.31 -6.43
CA SER A 66 -9.67 22.85 -6.36
C SER A 66 -9.64 22.35 -4.92
N VAL A 67 -8.86 23.01 -4.06
CA VAL A 67 -8.82 22.72 -2.63
C VAL A 67 -10.13 23.17 -1.97
N ASP A 68 -10.65 24.34 -2.35
CA ASP A 68 -11.94 24.83 -1.84
C ASP A 68 -13.09 23.85 -2.19
N GLU A 69 -13.16 23.40 -3.45
CA GLU A 69 -14.10 22.36 -3.88
C GLU A 69 -13.91 21.04 -3.10
N ALA A 70 -12.65 20.63 -2.87
CA ALA A 70 -12.37 19.42 -2.09
C ALA A 70 -12.85 19.54 -0.63
N LEU A 71 -12.78 20.73 -0.02
CA LEU A 71 -13.27 20.99 1.34
C LEU A 71 -14.79 20.88 1.45
N GLU A 72 -15.54 21.22 0.39
CA GLU A 72 -17.00 21.02 0.35
C GLU A 72 -17.37 19.54 0.52
N HIS A 73 -16.54 18.64 -0.01
CA HIS A 73 -16.74 17.19 0.05
C HIS A 73 -16.00 16.50 1.20
N ALA A 74 -15.11 17.21 1.90
CA ALA A 74 -14.33 16.68 3.01
C ALA A 74 -15.17 16.53 4.30
N ASN A 75 -14.93 15.44 5.03
CA ASN A 75 -15.50 15.24 6.36
C ASN A 75 -14.69 15.98 7.43
N SER A 76 -15.22 16.02 8.66
CA SER A 76 -14.58 16.72 9.79
C SER A 76 -13.19 16.21 10.17
N LEU A 77 -12.85 14.96 9.84
CA LEU A 77 -11.50 14.43 10.09
C LEU A 77 -10.47 15.04 9.13
N ILE A 78 -10.89 15.39 7.91
CA ILE A 78 -10.02 15.98 6.88
C ILE A 78 -9.99 17.50 7.02
N LYS A 79 -11.15 18.17 7.10
CA LYS A 79 -11.19 19.65 7.09
C LYS A 79 -11.18 20.32 8.47
N GLY A 80 -11.37 19.56 9.55
CA GLY A 80 -11.54 20.14 10.89
C GLY A 80 -12.68 21.16 10.90
N ASP A 81 -12.36 22.38 11.33
CA ASP A 81 -13.29 23.52 11.39
C ASP A 81 -13.18 24.47 10.19
N ALA A 82 -12.33 24.16 9.20
CA ALA A 82 -12.14 25.00 8.02
C ALA A 82 -13.43 25.07 7.18
N LYS A 83 -13.87 26.29 6.86
CA LYS A 83 -15.04 26.56 6.03
C LYS A 83 -14.67 26.71 4.56
N ASP A 84 -13.53 27.33 4.32
CA ASP A 84 -12.95 27.54 3.00
C ASP A 84 -11.44 27.34 3.04
N VAL A 85 -10.81 27.41 1.86
CA VAL A 85 -9.38 27.24 1.67
C VAL A 85 -8.51 28.24 2.46
N PHE A 86 -9.04 29.40 2.88
CA PHE A 86 -8.29 30.40 3.62
C PHE A 86 -8.24 30.13 5.13
N ASP A 87 -9.12 29.26 5.63
CA ASP A 87 -9.06 28.75 7.02
C ASP A 87 -7.98 27.67 7.19
N LEU A 88 -7.43 27.14 6.08
CA LEU A 88 -6.38 26.14 6.13
C LEU A 88 -5.06 26.74 6.61
N SER A 89 -4.47 26.10 7.60
CA SER A 89 -3.13 26.42 8.10
C SER A 89 -2.33 25.14 8.28
N LEU A 90 -1.14 25.11 7.71
CA LEU A 90 -0.20 24.01 7.93
C LEU A 90 0.18 23.97 9.42
N GLU A 91 -0.26 22.94 10.13
CA GLU A 91 0.14 22.72 11.52
C GLU A 91 1.61 22.29 11.61
N GLU A 92 2.18 22.32 12.82
CA GLU A 92 3.58 21.94 13.05
C GLU A 92 3.86 20.49 12.63
N LYS A 93 5.12 20.23 12.28
CA LYS A 93 5.59 18.92 11.84
C LYS A 93 5.23 17.84 12.85
N PHE A 94 4.61 16.77 12.35
CA PHE A 94 4.49 15.52 13.08
C PHE A 94 5.86 14.81 13.07
N GLU A 95 6.61 14.92 14.17
CA GLU A 95 7.83 14.14 14.37
C GLU A 95 7.49 12.82 15.07
N TYR A 96 7.73 11.71 14.37
CA TYR A 96 7.56 10.39 14.91
C TYR A 96 8.66 9.47 14.39
N ASP A 97 9.36 8.82 15.30
CA ASP A 97 10.35 7.79 14.97
C ASP A 97 9.66 6.44 14.82
N PHE A 98 9.48 6.02 13.57
CA PHE A 98 8.86 4.74 13.24
C PHE A 98 9.74 3.55 13.63
N ASN A 99 11.03 3.75 13.96
CA ASN A 99 12.00 2.69 14.25
C ASN A 99 12.04 1.61 13.15
N ILE A 100 11.85 2.03 11.89
CA ILE A 100 11.87 1.17 10.71
C ILE A 100 12.91 1.75 9.75
N ASP A 101 13.74 0.88 9.21
CA ASP A 101 14.66 1.19 8.11
C ASP A 101 13.84 1.21 6.80
N ASP A 102 13.33 2.40 6.46
CA ASP A 102 12.52 2.61 5.26
C ASP A 102 13.35 2.56 3.98
N GLU A 103 14.60 3.01 4.03
CA GLU A 103 15.55 2.92 2.91
C GLU A 103 15.80 1.46 2.50
N PHE A 104 16.04 0.57 3.48
CA PHE A 104 16.17 -0.85 3.20
C PHE A 104 14.86 -1.47 2.66
N LEU A 105 13.69 -1.15 3.24
CA LEU A 105 12.41 -1.68 2.75
C LEU A 105 12.10 -1.24 1.30
N LEU A 106 12.44 0.00 0.95
CA LEU A 106 12.29 0.53 -0.39
C LEU A 106 13.27 -0.13 -1.37
N SER A 107 14.54 -0.31 -0.99
CA SER A 107 15.51 -0.96 -1.87
C SER A 107 15.15 -2.42 -2.18
N VAL A 108 14.64 -3.16 -1.18
CA VAL A 108 14.11 -4.52 -1.37
C VAL A 108 12.88 -4.50 -2.28
N ARG A 109 11.97 -3.53 -2.09
CA ARG A 109 10.78 -3.36 -2.95
C ARG A 109 11.17 -3.12 -4.40
N GLU A 110 12.08 -2.19 -4.66
CA GLU A 110 12.57 -1.89 -6.00
C GLU A 110 13.14 -3.13 -6.66
N LYS A 111 14.04 -3.84 -5.96
CA LYS A 111 14.66 -5.08 -6.48
C LYS A 111 13.63 -6.17 -6.73
N PHE A 112 12.62 -6.30 -5.87
CA PHE A 112 11.53 -7.23 -6.08
C PHE A 112 10.78 -6.90 -7.37
N PHE A 113 10.34 -5.65 -7.57
CA PHE A 113 9.56 -5.27 -8.74
C PHE A 113 10.35 -5.30 -10.06
N GLU A 114 11.66 -5.05 -10.04
CA GLU A 114 12.53 -5.31 -11.19
C GLU A 114 12.43 -6.77 -11.67
N ASN A 115 12.46 -7.72 -10.74
CA ASN A 115 12.31 -9.15 -11.06
C ASN A 115 10.89 -9.50 -11.49
N ILE A 116 9.86 -8.89 -10.90
CA ILE A 116 8.46 -9.06 -11.34
C ILE A 116 8.26 -8.61 -12.79
N ASP A 117 8.88 -7.50 -13.19
CA ASP A 117 8.76 -6.99 -14.55
C ASP A 117 9.40 -7.93 -15.57
N ILE A 118 10.52 -8.58 -15.22
CA ILE A 118 11.13 -9.64 -16.04
C ILE A 118 10.17 -10.83 -16.17
N LEU A 119 9.62 -11.33 -15.04
CA LEU A 119 8.69 -12.47 -15.05
C LEU A 119 7.41 -12.18 -15.84
N LYS A 120 6.88 -10.96 -15.78
CA LYS A 120 5.72 -10.53 -16.59
C LYS A 120 6.06 -10.44 -18.07
N LYS A 121 7.23 -9.89 -18.41
CA LYS A 121 7.71 -9.78 -19.80
C LYS A 121 7.89 -11.15 -20.45
N ASP A 122 8.40 -12.11 -19.69
CA ASP A 122 8.59 -13.50 -20.13
C ASP A 122 7.30 -14.34 -20.06
N LYS A 123 6.18 -13.72 -19.64
CA LYS A 123 4.85 -14.33 -19.51
C LYS A 123 4.81 -15.52 -18.55
N VAL A 124 5.73 -15.56 -17.58
CA VAL A 124 5.74 -16.57 -16.51
C VAL A 124 4.56 -16.37 -15.56
N ILE A 125 4.23 -15.10 -15.28
CA ILE A 125 3.12 -14.69 -14.41
C ILE A 125 2.24 -13.65 -15.12
N LYS A 126 0.98 -13.53 -14.70
CA LYS A 126 0.09 -12.44 -15.14
C LYS A 126 -0.09 -11.38 -14.06
N SER A 127 -0.15 -11.80 -12.80
CA SER A 127 -0.33 -10.93 -11.63
C SER A 127 0.72 -11.22 -10.56
N THR A 128 1.16 -10.19 -9.84
CA THR A 128 2.03 -10.33 -8.67
C THR A 128 1.35 -11.13 -7.54
N LEU A 129 0.02 -11.11 -7.48
CA LEU A 129 -0.77 -11.90 -6.53
C LEU A 129 -0.63 -13.42 -6.76
N GLU A 130 -0.09 -13.88 -7.89
CA GLU A 130 0.18 -15.30 -8.14
C GLU A 130 1.45 -15.81 -7.46
N LEU A 131 2.06 -14.98 -6.61
CA LEU A 131 3.34 -15.23 -5.98
C LEU A 131 3.24 -15.23 -4.46
N ASN A 132 4.26 -15.82 -3.84
CA ASN A 132 4.60 -15.69 -2.44
C ASN A 132 6.05 -15.20 -2.33
N LEU A 133 6.37 -14.49 -1.25
CA LEU A 133 7.72 -14.09 -0.92
C LEU A 133 8.24 -14.92 0.25
N ASP A 134 9.39 -15.54 0.08
CA ASP A 134 10.16 -16.17 1.15
C ASP A 134 11.48 -15.44 1.35
N THR A 135 11.89 -15.23 2.60
CA THR A 135 13.08 -14.44 2.92
C THR A 135 13.71 -14.84 4.25
N ASN A 136 15.04 -14.76 4.32
CA ASN A 136 15.80 -14.89 5.57
C ASN A 136 15.99 -13.54 6.31
N SER A 137 15.43 -12.45 5.78
CA SER A 137 15.55 -11.11 6.31
C SER A 137 15.02 -10.99 7.73
N LYS A 138 15.81 -10.45 8.66
CA LYS A 138 15.33 -10.24 10.04
C LYS A 138 14.29 -9.12 10.13
N LEU A 139 14.49 -8.05 9.36
CA LEU A 139 13.58 -6.91 9.36
C LEU A 139 12.22 -7.33 8.81
N LEU A 140 12.16 -7.92 7.61
CA LEU A 140 10.89 -8.29 7.00
C LEU A 140 10.15 -9.36 7.82
N ASN A 141 10.88 -10.30 8.42
CA ASN A 141 10.28 -11.31 9.30
C ASN A 141 9.75 -10.73 10.63
N SER A 142 10.14 -9.52 11.01
CA SER A 142 9.57 -8.81 12.18
C SER A 142 8.24 -8.13 11.88
N ILE A 143 7.94 -7.87 10.61
CA ILE A 143 6.70 -7.24 10.16
C ILE A 143 5.58 -8.30 10.11
N PRO A 144 4.34 -7.98 10.55
CA PRO A 144 3.21 -8.89 10.39
C PRO A 144 3.05 -9.35 8.94
N LYS A 145 2.92 -10.67 8.72
CA LYS A 145 2.89 -11.27 7.38
C LYS A 145 1.85 -10.64 6.45
N ASP A 146 0.67 -10.31 6.96
CA ASP A 146 -0.38 -9.66 6.17
C ASP A 146 0.03 -8.28 5.64
N GLU A 147 0.76 -7.49 6.44
CA GLU A 147 1.27 -6.19 6.02
C GLU A 147 2.43 -6.35 5.03
N LEU A 148 3.28 -7.37 5.23
CA LEU A 148 4.36 -7.70 4.30
C LEU A 148 3.83 -8.14 2.93
N ASN A 149 2.80 -8.99 2.92
CA ASN A 149 2.17 -9.47 1.70
C ASN A 149 1.47 -8.35 0.94
N ASP A 150 0.80 -7.44 1.65
CA ASP A 150 0.24 -6.24 1.04
C ASP A 150 1.32 -5.33 0.49
N TRP A 151 2.42 -5.14 1.21
CA TRP A 151 3.56 -4.37 0.73
C TRP A 151 3.99 -4.90 -0.63
N PHE A 152 4.40 -6.16 -0.75
CA PHE A 152 4.84 -6.72 -2.04
C PHE A 152 3.70 -7.05 -3.02
N MET A 153 2.44 -6.86 -2.62
CA MET A 153 1.26 -7.24 -3.40
C MET A 153 1.29 -8.71 -3.86
N VAL A 154 1.66 -9.58 -2.92
CA VAL A 154 1.73 -11.04 -3.07
C VAL A 154 0.60 -11.70 -2.28
N SER A 155 0.38 -12.98 -2.56
CA SER A 155 -0.53 -13.81 -1.77
C SER A 155 0.18 -14.44 -0.58
N PHE A 156 -0.60 -15.09 0.27
CA PHE A 156 -0.09 -15.87 1.39
C PHE A 156 -0.19 -17.38 1.15
N ASP A 157 0.88 -18.09 1.45
CA ASP A 157 0.90 -19.55 1.54
C ASP A 157 1.75 -19.95 2.75
N GLU A 158 1.12 -20.57 3.75
CA GLU A 158 1.81 -21.02 4.97
C GLU A 158 2.92 -22.03 4.69
N ASN A 159 2.75 -22.85 3.65
CA ASN A 159 3.63 -23.98 3.38
C ASN A 159 4.77 -23.64 2.44
N LEU A 160 4.70 -22.51 1.72
CA LEU A 160 5.70 -22.05 0.74
C LEU A 160 6.19 -23.17 -0.21
N GLN A 161 5.30 -24.10 -0.59
CA GLN A 161 5.64 -25.27 -1.42
C GLN A 161 5.69 -24.98 -2.92
N GLY A 162 5.68 -23.70 -3.29
CA GLY A 162 5.71 -23.25 -4.67
C GLY A 162 6.99 -23.62 -5.42
N GLU A 163 6.93 -23.55 -6.74
CA GLU A 163 8.12 -23.51 -7.58
C GLU A 163 8.85 -22.16 -7.36
N VAL A 164 10.17 -22.20 -7.16
CA VAL A 164 11.01 -21.00 -7.13
C VAL A 164 11.11 -20.45 -8.55
N LEU A 165 10.60 -19.25 -8.78
CA LEU A 165 10.65 -18.59 -10.09
C LEU A 165 11.87 -17.67 -10.23
N CYS A 166 12.29 -17.06 -9.13
CA CYS A 166 13.38 -16.10 -9.10
C CYS A 166 13.95 -16.00 -7.69
N GLU A 167 15.25 -15.75 -7.60
CA GLU A 167 15.95 -15.42 -6.36
C GLU A 167 16.76 -14.15 -6.57
N PHE A 168 16.82 -13.31 -5.54
CA PHE A 168 17.66 -12.12 -5.53
C PHE A 168 18.19 -11.84 -4.12
N GLU A 169 19.23 -11.01 -4.05
CA GLU A 169 19.87 -10.64 -2.79
C GLU A 169 19.93 -9.12 -2.66
N VAL A 170 19.75 -8.64 -1.42
CA VAL A 170 19.91 -7.23 -1.03
C VAL A 170 20.65 -7.22 0.30
N GLU A 171 21.79 -6.53 0.37
CA GLU A 171 22.64 -6.40 1.58
C GLU A 171 22.96 -7.72 2.31
N ASN A 172 23.18 -8.81 1.56
CA ASN A 172 23.43 -10.18 2.07
C ASN A 172 22.19 -10.89 2.67
N GLU A 173 21.00 -10.33 2.52
CA GLU A 173 19.74 -11.03 2.76
C GLU A 173 19.19 -11.59 1.44
N SER A 174 18.67 -12.81 1.48
CA SER A 174 18.15 -13.52 0.31
C SER A 174 16.64 -13.54 0.28
N PHE A 175 16.11 -13.40 -0.94
CA PHE A 175 14.69 -13.32 -1.22
C PHE A 175 14.35 -14.27 -2.35
N ARG A 176 13.34 -15.11 -2.14
CA ARG A 176 12.87 -16.09 -3.11
C ARG A 176 11.44 -15.78 -3.48
N ILE A 177 11.21 -15.62 -4.77
CA ILE A 177 9.89 -15.41 -5.35
C ILE A 177 9.35 -16.77 -5.77
N MET A 178 8.30 -17.19 -5.09
CA MET A 178 7.71 -18.51 -5.24
C MET A 178 6.34 -18.40 -5.91
N LYS A 179 5.96 -19.38 -6.72
CA LYS A 179 4.59 -19.44 -7.26
C LYS A 179 3.59 -19.85 -6.17
N ALA A 180 2.47 -19.15 -6.05
CA ALA A 180 1.39 -19.53 -5.14
C ALA A 180 0.72 -20.84 -5.57
N THR A 181 0.42 -21.71 -4.61
CA THR A 181 -0.07 -23.07 -4.86
C THR A 181 -1.58 -23.24 -4.73
N LEU A 182 -2.24 -22.32 -4.02
CA LEU A 182 -3.68 -22.35 -3.78
C LEU A 182 -4.50 -21.85 -4.98
N CYS A 183 -5.81 -21.70 -4.81
CA CYS A 183 -6.71 -21.18 -5.84
C CYS A 183 -6.95 -19.67 -5.69
N LYS A 184 -7.22 -18.99 -6.81
CA LYS A 184 -7.58 -17.57 -6.82
C LYS A 184 -8.93 -17.35 -6.13
N CYS A 185 -8.97 -16.46 -5.14
CA CYS A 185 -10.21 -16.00 -4.52
C CYS A 185 -10.98 -15.08 -5.49
N PRO A 186 -12.29 -15.32 -5.75
CA PRO A 186 -13.08 -14.50 -6.67
C PRO A 186 -13.31 -13.07 -6.17
N ARG A 187 -13.11 -12.81 -4.87
CA ARG A 187 -13.38 -11.50 -4.24
C ARG A 187 -12.12 -10.62 -4.10
N CYS A 188 -11.10 -11.10 -3.39
CA CYS A 188 -9.87 -10.33 -3.18
C CYS A 188 -8.77 -10.60 -4.22
N TRP A 189 -8.98 -11.58 -5.10
CA TRP A 189 -8.04 -12.01 -6.14
C TRP A 189 -6.69 -12.56 -5.67
N LYS A 190 -6.43 -12.58 -4.35
CA LYS A 190 -5.32 -13.34 -3.75
C LYS A 190 -5.51 -14.85 -4.00
N VAL A 191 -4.41 -15.54 -4.22
CA VAL A 191 -4.30 -16.98 -4.43
C VAL A 191 -4.19 -17.66 -3.07
N GLU A 192 -5.30 -17.64 -2.33
CA GLU A 192 -5.41 -18.10 -0.94
C GLU A 192 -6.63 -19.00 -0.71
N SER A 193 -7.41 -19.30 -1.74
CA SER A 193 -8.59 -20.14 -1.62
C SER A 193 -8.22 -21.62 -1.66
N ALA A 194 -8.83 -22.42 -0.79
CA ALA A 194 -8.63 -23.87 -0.77
C ALA A 194 -9.25 -24.57 -1.99
N LYS A 195 -10.21 -23.93 -2.67
CA LYS A 195 -10.92 -24.48 -3.83
C LYS A 195 -11.14 -23.42 -4.90
N GLU A 196 -11.26 -23.89 -6.13
CA GLU A 196 -11.61 -23.06 -7.27
C GLU A 196 -13.00 -22.43 -7.08
N ASP A 197 -13.15 -21.16 -7.49
CA ASP A 197 -14.37 -20.36 -7.39
C ASP A 197 -14.96 -20.16 -5.98
N GLU A 198 -14.25 -20.54 -4.91
CA GLU A 198 -14.66 -20.27 -3.54
C GLU A 198 -13.90 -19.06 -2.94
N PRO A 199 -14.54 -18.25 -2.08
CA PRO A 199 -13.85 -17.18 -1.35
C PRO A 199 -12.84 -17.76 -0.35
N CYS A 200 -11.67 -17.11 -0.20
CA CYS A 200 -10.74 -17.42 0.88
C CYS A 200 -11.39 -17.20 2.26
N MET A 201 -10.82 -17.79 3.32
CA MET A 201 -11.37 -17.74 4.69
C MET A 201 -11.73 -16.31 5.12
N ARG A 202 -10.82 -15.35 4.91
CA ARG A 202 -11.04 -13.92 5.19
C ARG A 202 -12.27 -13.36 4.46
N CYS A 203 -12.38 -13.60 3.15
CA CYS A 203 -13.50 -13.11 2.36
C CYS A 203 -14.81 -13.79 2.76
N ALA A 204 -14.79 -15.08 3.08
CA ALA A 204 -15.95 -15.82 3.52
C ALA A 204 -16.49 -15.29 4.86
N GLU A 205 -15.62 -14.93 5.79
CA GLU A 205 -16.00 -14.29 7.06
C GLU A 205 -16.65 -12.93 6.85
N VAL A 206 -16.06 -12.09 5.99
CA VAL A 206 -16.63 -10.77 5.69
C VAL A 206 -18.04 -10.90 5.08
N LEU A 207 -18.24 -11.86 4.18
CA LEU A 207 -19.54 -12.10 3.54
C LEU A 207 -20.62 -12.62 4.49
N LYS A 208 -20.25 -13.30 5.59
CA LYS A 208 -21.21 -13.74 6.62
C LYS A 208 -21.77 -12.57 7.43
N HIS A 209 -21.07 -11.45 7.47
CA HIS A 209 -21.39 -10.28 8.29
C HIS A 209 -21.64 -9.01 7.45
N ALA A 210 -21.80 -9.16 6.13
CA ALA A 210 -22.02 -8.08 5.18
C ALA A 210 -23.47 -7.57 5.19
#